data_AF-A0A1H1YNN8-F1
#
_entry.id   AF-A0A1H1YNN8-F1
#
_cell.length_a   1.000
_cell.length_b   1.000
_cell.length_c   1.000
_cell.angle_alpha   90.00
_cell.angle_beta   90.00
_cell.angle_gamma   90.00
#
_symmetry.space_group_name_H-M   'P 1'
#
loop_
_entity.id
_entity.type
_entity.pdbx_description
1 polymer ?
#
loop_
_entity_poly.entity_id
_entity_poly.type
_entity_poly.pdbx_seq_one_letter_code
_entity_poly.pdbx_strand_id
1 'polypeptide(L)'
;MDEIVTLEPWSPLPLVVPALIVLAGVVVSIIGTHRRVKPLRETGYVAIVFGALAAGAMTYSMAGIWDTEQRTDALVSLGYETPTFSASMGLGAGETPPIAFQAVRDGVRVRGVIVQVDDDQWQVREVAEDED
;
A
#
# COMPACT_ATOMS: atom_id res chain seq x y z
N MET A 1 -19.85 -10.83 -15.34
CA MET A 1 -20.17 -11.44 -14.04
C MET A 1 -19.68 -10.49 -12.95
N ASP A 2 -20.44 -10.34 -11.86
CA ASP A 2 -20.16 -9.38 -10.80
C ASP A 2 -19.90 -10.12 -9.48
N GLU A 3 -18.67 -10.07 -8.98
CA GLU A 3 -18.25 -10.74 -7.74
C GLU A 3 -17.74 -9.69 -6.73
N ILE A 4 -18.08 -9.83 -5.45
CA ILE A 4 -17.62 -8.91 -4.39
C ILE A 4 -16.52 -9.61 -3.60
N VAL A 5 -15.38 -8.93 -3.44
CA VAL A 5 -14.23 -9.38 -2.66
C VAL A 5 -13.90 -8.38 -1.56
N THR A 6 -13.40 -8.90 -0.45
CA THR A 6 -12.89 -8.10 0.67
C THR A 6 -11.36 -8.04 0.58
N LEU A 7 -10.80 -6.83 0.58
CA LEU A 7 -9.35 -6.64 0.65
C LEU A 7 -8.94 -6.39 2.09
N GLU A 8 -7.88 -7.05 2.55
CA GLU A 8 -7.44 -6.90 3.94
C GLU A 8 -6.73 -5.54 4.16
N PRO A 9 -7.03 -4.82 5.25
CA PRO A 9 -6.43 -3.50 5.49
C PRO A 9 -4.92 -3.60 5.67
N TRP A 10 -4.25 -2.49 5.33
CA TRP A 10 -2.79 -2.40 5.41
C TRP A 10 -2.27 -2.63 6.83
N SER A 11 -1.26 -3.50 6.96
CA SER A 11 -0.60 -3.79 8.23
C SER A 11 0.48 -2.75 8.56
N PRO A 12 0.42 -2.06 9.72
CA PRO A 12 1.41 -1.07 10.13
C PRO A 12 2.71 -1.68 10.67
N LEU A 13 2.82 -3.01 10.71
CA LEU A 13 3.97 -3.72 11.27
C LEU A 13 5.33 -3.26 10.71
N PRO A 14 5.49 -2.95 9.40
CA PRO A 14 6.77 -2.47 8.89
C PRO A 14 7.23 -1.13 9.46
N LEU A 15 6.32 -0.31 10.01
CA LEU A 15 6.67 0.96 10.65
C LEU A 15 7.30 0.82 12.03
N VAL A 16 7.31 -0.40 12.59
CA VAL A 16 7.94 -0.65 13.89
C VAL A 16 9.43 -0.29 13.86
N VAL A 17 10.15 -0.63 12.79
CA VAL A 17 11.59 -0.35 12.67
C VAL A 17 11.89 1.15 12.67
N PRO A 18 11.29 1.98 11.79
CA PRO A 18 11.53 3.42 11.82
C PRO A 18 11.04 4.07 13.13
N ALA A 19 9.94 3.58 13.72
CA ALA A 19 9.50 4.05 15.05
C ALA A 19 10.56 3.80 16.14
N LEU A 20 11.19 2.63 16.15
CA LEU A 20 12.29 2.31 17.07
C LEU A 20 13.52 3.22 16.84
N ILE A 21 13.85 3.55 15.59
CA ILE A 21 14.94 4.48 15.27
C ILE A 21 14.64 5.88 15.82
N VAL A 22 13.42 6.37 15.65
CA VAL A 22 13.00 7.65 16.23
C VAL A 22 13.10 7.63 17.75
N LEU A 23 12.59 6.58 18.40
CA LEU A 23 12.68 6.41 19.86
C LEU A 23 14.13 6.40 20.34
N ALA A 24 15.02 5.67 19.68
CA ALA A 24 16.44 5.65 19.99
C ALA A 24 17.08 7.04 19.81
N GLY A 25 16.74 7.76 18.74
CA GLY A 25 17.18 9.13 18.50
C GLY A 25 16.77 10.10 19.61
N VAL A 26 15.53 9.99 20.09
CA VAL A 26 15.01 10.76 21.24
C VAL A 26 15.83 10.47 22.50
N VAL A 27 16.06 9.20 22.82
CA VAL A 27 16.86 8.79 23.99
C VAL A 27 18.28 9.35 23.91
N VAL A 28 18.93 9.20 22.76
CA VAL A 28 20.29 9.71 22.51
C VAL A 28 20.35 11.24 22.64
N SER A 29 19.34 11.96 22.12
CA SER A 29 19.25 13.41 22.22
C SER A 29 19.08 13.89 23.67
N ILE A 30 18.24 13.20 24.46
CA ILE A 30 18.06 13.48 25.89
C ILE A 30 19.37 13.26 26.66
N ILE A 31 20.04 12.14 26.44
CA ILE A 31 21.32 11.82 27.10
C ILE A 31 22.39 12.86 26.72
N GLY A 32 22.47 13.23 25.43
CA GLY A 32 23.40 14.26 24.94
C GLY A 32 23.15 15.63 25.58
N THR A 33 21.88 16.00 25.75
CA THR A 33 21.49 17.24 26.42
C THR A 33 21.86 17.23 27.90
N HIS A 34 21.55 16.13 28.61
CA HIS A 34 21.84 16.01 30.03
C HIS A 34 23.35 15.99 30.33
N ARG A 35 24.14 15.29 29.50
CA ARG A 35 25.61 15.24 29.63
C ARG A 35 26.35 16.43 29.01
N ARG A 36 25.64 17.39 28.41
CA ARG A 36 26.20 18.56 27.68
C ARG A 36 27.18 18.16 26.57
N VAL A 37 26.98 16.97 25.96
CA VAL A 37 27.81 16.46 24.87
C VAL A 37 27.15 16.82 23.55
N LYS A 38 27.66 17.89 22.91
CA LYS A 38 27.16 18.40 21.63
C LYS A 38 27.02 17.34 20.52
N PRO A 39 28.04 16.49 20.22
CA PRO A 39 27.92 15.52 19.14
C PRO A 39 26.82 14.49 19.41
N LEU A 40 26.66 14.06 20.66
CA LEU A 40 25.63 13.08 21.03
C LEU A 40 24.22 13.63 20.82
N ARG A 41 24.00 14.91 21.14
CA ARG A 41 22.72 15.59 20.90
C ARG A 41 22.42 15.72 19.41
N GLU A 42 23.42 16.09 18.61
CA GLU A 42 23.28 16.23 17.16
C GLU A 42 23.00 14.89 16.47
N THR A 43 23.69 13.81 16.88
CA THR A 43 23.38 12.46 16.39
C THR A 43 21.94 12.06 16.70
N GLY A 44 21.42 12.42 17.89
CA GLY A 44 20.02 12.18 18.23
C GLY A 44 19.04 12.90 17.30
N TYR A 45 19.30 14.17 16.95
CA TYR A 45 18.47 14.90 15.99
C TYR A 45 18.52 14.30 14.59
N VAL A 46 19.71 13.92 14.13
CA VAL A 46 19.88 13.25 12.83
C VAL A 46 19.07 11.95 12.81
N ALA A 47 19.15 11.13 13.85
CA ALA A 47 18.38 9.88 13.96
C ALA A 47 16.87 10.11 13.93
N ILE A 48 16.37 11.15 14.61
CA ILE A 48 14.94 11.51 14.59
C ILE A 48 14.49 11.89 13.17
N VAL A 49 15.24 12.78 12.49
CA VAL A 49 14.89 13.23 11.14
C VAL A 49 14.93 12.07 10.15
N PHE A 50 16.00 11.28 10.17
CA PHE A 50 16.11 10.09 9.32
C PHE A 50 15.02 9.06 9.60
N GLY A 51 14.71 8.80 10.87
CA GLY A 51 13.64 7.88 11.25
C GLY A 51 12.26 8.35 10.77
N ALA A 52 11.97 9.64 10.90
CA ALA A 52 10.71 10.22 10.42
C ALA A 52 10.59 10.18 8.89
N LEU A 53 11.67 10.50 8.17
CA LEU A 53 11.70 10.42 6.71
C LEU A 53 11.57 8.96 6.22
N ALA A 54 12.27 8.03 6.88
CA ALA A 54 12.17 6.61 6.58
C ALA A 54 10.75 6.09 6.84
N ALA A 55 10.11 6.47 7.95
CA ALA A 55 8.72 6.11 8.22
C ALA A 55 7.79 6.60 7.11
N GLY A 56 7.88 7.87 6.72
CA GLY A 56 7.03 8.42 5.65
C GLY A 56 7.25 7.73 4.30
N ALA A 57 8.50 7.48 3.93
CA ALA A 57 8.85 6.79 2.70
C ALA A 57 8.36 5.34 2.69
N MET A 58 8.53 4.61 3.80
CA MET A 58 8.05 3.23 3.95
C MET A 58 6.53 3.15 3.94
N THR A 59 5.82 4.05 4.62
CA THR A 59 4.35 4.08 4.56
C THR A 59 3.88 4.22 3.12
N TYR A 60 4.47 5.14 2.35
CA TYR A 60 4.08 5.36 0.96
C TYR A 60 4.38 4.16 0.06
N SER A 61 5.59 3.61 0.12
CA SER A 61 5.97 2.49 -0.75
C SER A 61 5.26 1.19 -0.39
N MET A 62 5.14 0.88 0.90
CA MET A 62 4.58 -0.38 1.36
C MET A 62 3.06 -0.39 1.28
N ALA A 63 2.39 0.77 1.42
CA ALA A 63 0.96 0.86 1.14
C ALA A 63 0.67 0.49 -0.33
N GLY A 64 1.47 0.99 -1.29
CA GLY A 64 1.28 0.66 -2.70
C GLY A 64 1.56 -0.81 -3.05
N ILE A 65 2.58 -1.42 -2.44
CA ILE A 65 2.90 -2.83 -2.65
C ILE A 65 1.80 -3.72 -2.07
N TRP A 66 1.39 -3.48 -0.82
CA TRP A 66 0.32 -4.22 -0.16
C TRP A 66 -1.00 -4.16 -0.95
N ASP A 67 -1.37 -2.97 -1.40
CA ASP A 67 -2.57 -2.74 -2.21
C ASP A 67 -2.54 -3.55 -3.53
N THR A 68 -1.36 -3.71 -4.13
CA THR A 68 -1.20 -4.54 -5.33
C THR A 68 -1.26 -6.05 -5.02
N GLU A 69 -0.60 -6.48 -3.95
CA GLU A 69 -0.61 -7.88 -3.50
C GLU A 69 -2.02 -8.34 -3.12
N GLN A 70 -2.73 -7.56 -2.31
CA GLN A 70 -4.10 -7.90 -1.89
C GLN A 70 -5.07 -8.01 -3.06
N ARG A 71 -4.99 -7.11 -4.05
CA ARG A 71 -5.80 -7.21 -5.27
C ARG A 71 -5.46 -8.44 -6.10
N THR A 72 -4.18 -8.81 -6.14
CA THR A 72 -3.72 -10.03 -6.82
C THR A 72 -4.31 -11.25 -6.13
N ASP A 73 -4.17 -11.36 -4.82
CA ASP A 73 -4.65 -12.50 -4.03
C ASP A 73 -6.18 -12.63 -4.08
N ALA A 74 -6.90 -11.50 -4.03
CA ALA A 74 -8.35 -11.48 -4.18
C ALA A 74 -8.78 -12.01 -5.55
N LEU A 75 -8.17 -11.56 -6.66
CA LEU A 75 -8.48 -12.08 -7.99
C LEU A 75 -8.10 -13.56 -8.14
N VAL A 76 -6.95 -13.97 -7.60
CA VAL A 76 -6.54 -15.39 -7.60
C VAL A 76 -7.55 -16.26 -6.84
N SER A 77 -8.10 -15.76 -5.73
CA SER A 77 -9.14 -16.47 -4.97
C SER A 77 -10.45 -16.70 -5.76
N LEU A 78 -10.73 -15.84 -6.74
CA LEU A 78 -11.87 -15.98 -7.65
C LEU A 78 -11.59 -16.85 -8.89
N GLY A 79 -10.36 -17.38 -8.99
CA GLY A 79 -9.91 -18.22 -10.10
C GLY A 79 -9.27 -17.46 -11.26
N TYR A 80 -8.91 -16.19 -11.08
CA TYR A 80 -8.13 -15.45 -12.07
C TYR A 80 -6.63 -15.72 -11.92
N GLU A 81 -6.01 -16.20 -12.98
CA GLU A 81 -4.58 -16.46 -13.09
C GLU A 81 -3.83 -15.23 -13.62
N THR A 82 -2.65 -14.96 -13.05
CA THR A 82 -1.72 -13.90 -13.49
C THR A 82 -2.38 -12.51 -13.67
N PRO A 83 -3.12 -12.00 -12.66
CA PRO A 83 -3.77 -10.71 -12.80
C PRO A 83 -2.72 -9.59 -12.94
N THR A 84 -2.99 -8.68 -13.85
CA THR A 84 -2.17 -7.50 -14.12
C THR A 84 -3.05 -6.26 -14.07
N PHE A 85 -2.55 -5.21 -13.43
CA PHE A 85 -3.31 -3.98 -13.22
C PHE A 85 -2.72 -2.87 -14.07
N SER A 86 -3.59 -2.16 -14.79
CA SER A 86 -3.21 -0.91 -15.43
C SER A 86 -3.55 0.24 -14.50
N ALA A 87 -2.59 1.13 -14.25
CA ALA A 87 -2.81 2.30 -13.43
C ALA A 87 -3.90 3.19 -14.07
N SER A 88 -5.04 3.35 -13.39
CA SER A 88 -5.96 4.44 -13.67
C SER A 88 -5.35 5.73 -13.15
N MET A 89 -4.95 6.65 -14.04
CA MET A 89 -4.46 8.00 -13.67
C MET A 89 -5.59 8.92 -13.19
N GLY A 90 -6.51 8.41 -12.36
CA GLY A 90 -7.60 9.18 -11.79
C GLY A 90 -7.23 9.78 -10.44
N LEU A 91 -6.48 10.89 -10.42
CA LEU A 91 -6.35 11.73 -9.23
C LEU A 91 -7.62 12.59 -9.07
N GLY A 92 -8.75 11.95 -8.74
CA GLY A 92 -10.03 12.60 -8.49
C GLY A 92 -10.31 12.72 -6.99
N ALA A 93 -10.74 13.90 -6.54
CA ALA A 93 -11.13 14.11 -5.15
C ALA A 93 -12.54 13.53 -4.91
N GLY A 94 -12.64 12.39 -4.23
CA GLY A 94 -13.87 11.93 -3.58
C GLY A 94 -14.23 10.47 -3.77
N GLU A 95 -13.87 9.85 -4.89
CA GLU A 95 -14.15 8.43 -5.19
C GLU A 95 -12.90 7.75 -5.73
N THR A 96 -12.61 6.55 -5.23
CA THR A 96 -11.48 5.75 -5.70
C THR A 96 -11.73 5.35 -7.15
N PRO A 97 -10.84 5.70 -8.10
CA PRO A 97 -11.08 5.42 -9.51
C PRO A 97 -11.16 3.90 -9.76
N PRO A 98 -12.03 3.45 -10.70
CA PRO A 98 -12.05 2.06 -11.12
C PRO A 98 -10.68 1.60 -11.61
N ILE A 99 -10.26 0.42 -11.17
CA ILE A 99 -8.96 -0.16 -11.52
C ILE A 99 -9.16 -1.21 -12.58
N ALA A 100 -8.65 -0.96 -13.78
CA ALA A 100 -8.70 -1.95 -14.85
C ALA A 100 -7.67 -3.06 -14.61
N PHE A 101 -8.10 -4.30 -14.84
CA PHE A 101 -7.26 -5.49 -14.75
C PHE A 101 -7.38 -6.36 -16.00
N GLN A 102 -6.33 -7.13 -16.24
CA GLN A 102 -6.31 -8.21 -17.22
C GLN A 102 -5.81 -9.47 -16.53
N ALA A 103 -6.47 -10.59 -16.74
CA ALA A 103 -6.09 -11.87 -16.16
C ALA A 103 -6.42 -13.01 -17.14
N VAL A 104 -6.11 -14.25 -16.74
CA VAL A 104 -6.55 -15.46 -17.44
C VAL A 104 -7.53 -16.19 -16.53
N ARG A 105 -8.70 -16.61 -17.03
CA ARG A 105 -9.66 -17.44 -16.29
C ARG A 105 -9.99 -18.64 -17.17
N ASP A 106 -9.81 -19.85 -16.65
CA ASP A 106 -10.05 -21.10 -17.39
C ASP A 106 -9.32 -21.16 -18.75
N GLY A 107 -8.11 -20.61 -18.83
CA GLY A 107 -7.30 -20.55 -20.05
C GLY A 107 -7.68 -19.44 -21.05
N VAL A 108 -8.71 -18.63 -20.75
CA VAL A 108 -9.16 -17.51 -21.60
C VAL A 108 -8.70 -16.19 -21.00
N ARG A 109 -8.20 -15.28 -21.84
CA ARG A 109 -7.84 -13.93 -21.38
C ARG A 109 -9.10 -13.12 -21.12
N VAL A 110 -9.22 -12.60 -19.91
CA VAL A 110 -10.34 -11.78 -19.46
C VAL A 110 -9.87 -10.38 -19.11
N ARG A 111 -10.73 -9.40 -19.35
CA ARG A 111 -10.52 -8.01 -18.98
C ARG A 111 -11.65 -7.58 -18.07
N GLY A 112 -11.34 -6.72 -17.10
CA GLY A 112 -12.35 -6.26 -16.16
C GLY A 112 -11.94 -4.99 -15.45
N VAL A 113 -12.81 -4.55 -14.56
CA VAL A 113 -12.60 -3.43 -13.66
C VAL A 113 -12.93 -3.84 -12.23
N ILE A 114 -12.14 -3.33 -11.29
CA ILE A 114 -12.40 -3.42 -9.86
C ILE A 114 -12.91 -2.05 -9.41
N VAL A 115 -14.09 -2.02 -8.79
CA VAL A 115 -14.73 -0.79 -8.29
C VAL A 115 -14.92 -0.92 -6.79
N GLN A 116 -14.49 0.08 -6.03
CA GLN A 116 -14.75 0.12 -4.59
C GLN A 116 -16.24 0.37 -4.34
N VAL A 117 -16.88 -0.46 -3.52
CA VAL A 117 -18.30 -0.37 -3.16
C VAL A 117 -18.48 0.12 -1.72
N ASP A 118 -17.55 -0.25 -0.84
CA ASP A 118 -17.49 0.16 0.57
C ASP A 118 -16.00 0.18 1.02
N ASP A 119 -15.70 0.54 2.27
CA ASP A 119 -14.32 0.70 2.79
C ASP A 119 -13.39 -0.43 2.34
N ASP A 120 -13.72 -1.68 2.70
CA ASP A 120 -12.92 -2.86 2.37
C ASP A 120 -13.55 -3.73 1.26
N GLN A 121 -14.69 -3.32 0.68
CA GLN A 121 -15.42 -4.11 -0.31
C GLN A 121 -15.21 -3.61 -1.73
N TRP A 122 -14.83 -4.54 -2.60
CA TRP A 122 -14.50 -4.27 -3.99
C TRP A 122 -15.29 -5.20 -4.90
N GLN A 123 -15.94 -4.62 -5.92
CA GLN A 123 -16.68 -5.36 -6.92
C GLN A 123 -15.82 -5.57 -8.16
N VAL A 124 -15.64 -6.82 -8.54
CA VAL A 124 -14.99 -7.27 -9.77
C VAL A 124 -16.04 -7.38 -10.86
N ARG A 125 -15.88 -6.63 -11.94
CA ARG A 125 -16.74 -6.68 -13.13
C ARG A 125 -15.93 -7.04 -14.35
N GLU A 126 -16.27 -8.14 -15.01
CA GLU A 126 -15.72 -8.48 -16.33
C GLU A 126 -16.34 -7.58 -17.40
N VAL A 127 -15.50 -7.02 -18.27
CA VAL A 127 -15.96 -6.31 -19.47
C VAL A 127 -16.12 -7.36 -20.56
N ALA A 128 -17.37 -7.60 -20.98
CA ALA A 128 -17.60 -8.40 -22.18
C ALA A 128 -16.86 -7.74 -23.35
N GLU A 129 -16.12 -8.51 -24.16
CA GLU A 129 -15.73 -8.02 -25.47
C GLU A 129 -17.04 -7.79 -26.24
N ASP A 130 -17.49 -6.53 -26.28
CA ASP A 130 -18.49 -6.12 -27.25
C ASP A 130 -17.89 -6.43 -28.63
N GLU A 131 -18.47 -7.43 -29.30
CA GLU A 131 -18.27 -7.67 -30.72
C GLU A 131 -18.57 -6.36 -31.47
N ASP A 132 -17.62 -5.92 -32.29
CA ASP A 132 -17.73 -4.75 -33.19
C ASP A 132 -19.03 -4.74 -34.03
#